data_AF-A0AAW5FRH9-F1
#
_entry.id   AF-A0AAW5FRH9-F1
#
_cell.length_a   1.000
_cell.length_b   1.000
_cell.length_c   1.000
_cell.angle_alpha   90.00
_cell.angle_beta   90.00
_cell.angle_gamma   90.00
#
_symmetry.space_group_name_H-M   'P 1'
#
loop_
_entity.id
_entity.type
_entity.pdbx_description
1 polymer ?
#
loop_
_entity_poly.entity_id
_entity_poly.type
_entity_poly.pdbx_seq_one_letter_code
_entity_poly.pdbx_strand_id
1 'polypeptide(L)'
;MESTIIGEFDTRRGAELAVEHVVQECGVPRSDVFVQPVGGANTSGTRPAGPDAKAAPAPEGHQKLEGRIEVSVDFHGDAPEKIADALKGAGAKTVRTK
;
A
#
# COMPACT_ATOMS: atom_id res chain seq x y z
N MET A 1 20.35 4.33 -12.03
CA MET A 1 19.05 4.76 -12.59
C MET A 1 18.07 4.64 -11.44
N GLU A 2 17.37 5.72 -11.13
CA GLU A 2 16.28 5.72 -10.14
C GLU A 2 15.07 5.11 -10.82
N SER A 3 14.47 4.11 -10.18
CA SER A 3 13.27 3.44 -10.67
C SER A 3 12.26 3.38 -9.53
N THR A 4 10.97 3.38 -9.87
CA THR A 4 9.90 3.31 -8.87
C THR A 4 9.06 2.06 -9.11
N ILE A 5 8.83 1.27 -8.06
CA ILE A 5 7.82 0.21 -8.07
C ILE A 5 6.59 0.69 -7.30
N ILE A 6 5.43 0.45 -7.89
CA ILE A 6 4.14 0.88 -7.37
C ILE A 6 3.29 -0.35 -7.09
N GLY A 7 2.81 -0.47 -5.85
CA GLY A 7 1.79 -1.45 -5.44
C GLY A 7 0.46 -0.79 -5.09
N GLU A 8 -0.66 -1.28 -5.62
CA GLU A 8 -2.00 -0.80 -5.22
C GLU A 8 -2.69 -1.79 -4.26
N PHE A 9 -3.30 -1.28 -3.20
CA PHE A 9 -3.90 -2.03 -2.11
C PHE A 9 -5.37 -1.64 -1.90
N ASP A 10 -6.21 -2.65 -1.65
CA ASP A 10 -7.61 -2.44 -1.27
C ASP A 10 -7.77 -2.21 0.24
N THR A 11 -6.74 -2.41 1.06
CA THR A 11 -6.83 -2.27 2.52
C THR A 11 -5.67 -1.43 3.03
N ARG A 12 -5.95 -0.59 4.02
CA ARG A 12 -4.92 0.13 4.76
C ARG A 12 -3.90 -0.81 5.41
N ARG A 13 -4.39 -1.92 5.97
CA ARG A 13 -3.52 -2.93 6.59
C ARG A 13 -2.53 -3.54 5.59
N GLY A 14 -2.95 -3.80 4.35
CA GLY A 14 -2.05 -4.31 3.32
C GLY A 14 -0.98 -3.29 2.94
N ALA A 15 -1.37 -2.02 2.81
CA ALA A 15 -0.41 -0.94 2.54
C ALA A 15 0.61 -0.75 3.69
N GLU A 16 0.18 -0.82 4.95
CA GLU A 16 1.07 -0.74 6.11
C GLU A 16 2.05 -1.92 6.19
N LEU A 17 1.56 -3.14 5.98
CA LEU A 17 2.41 -4.35 5.91
C LEU A 17 3.42 -4.27 4.78
N ALA A 18 3.04 -3.70 3.64
CA ALA A 18 3.95 -3.49 2.53
C ALA A 18 5.12 -2.58 2.90
N VAL A 19 4.85 -1.47 3.59
CA VAL A 19 5.90 -0.58 4.10
C VAL A 19 6.83 -1.32 5.05
N GLU A 20 6.28 -2.12 5.97
CA GLU A 20 7.07 -2.92 6.91
C GLU A 20 8.00 -3.90 6.18
N HIS A 21 7.47 -4.71 5.24
CA HIS A 21 8.26 -5.68 4.50
C HIS A 21 9.30 -5.03 3.58
N VAL A 22 8.95 -3.93 2.91
CA VAL A 22 9.88 -3.21 2.03
C VAL A 22 11.06 -2.65 2.83
N VAL A 23 10.80 -2.03 3.99
CA VAL A 23 11.87 -1.48 4.82
C VAL A 23 12.72 -2.58 5.47
N GLN A 24 12.07 -3.58 6.08
CA GLN A 24 12.76 -4.59 6.88
C GLN A 24 13.42 -5.68 6.02
N GLU A 25 12.71 -6.19 5.01
CA GLU A 25 13.16 -7.32 4.22
C GLU A 25 13.97 -6.87 3.01
N CYS A 26 13.56 -5.78 2.34
CA CYS A 26 14.26 -5.28 1.15
C CYS A 26 15.39 -4.30 1.48
N GLY A 27 15.45 -3.79 2.71
CA GLY A 27 16.46 -2.81 3.13
C GLY A 27 16.28 -1.43 2.50
N VAL A 28 15.08 -1.14 1.99
CA VAL A 28 14.77 0.17 1.39
C VAL A 28 14.60 1.19 2.52
N PRO A 29 15.25 2.37 2.44
CA PRO A 29 15.04 3.43 3.41
C PRO A 29 13.57 3.82 3.50
N ARG A 30 13.04 4.02 4.71
CA ARG A 30 11.64 4.47 4.89
C ARG A 30 11.36 5.81 4.19
N SER A 31 12.38 6.64 3.98
CA SER A 31 12.30 7.90 3.21
C SER A 31 11.91 7.69 1.75
N ASP A 32 12.17 6.49 1.21
CA ASP A 32 12.01 6.16 -0.20
C ASP A 32 10.70 5.38 -0.43
N VAL A 33 9.83 5.32 0.58
CA VAL A 33 8.54 4.65 0.55
C VAL A 33 7.43 5.66 0.78
N PHE A 34 6.56 5.81 -0.21
CA PHE A 34 5.45 6.76 -0.20
C PHE A 34 4.13 6.02 -0.17
N VAL A 35 3.19 6.49 0.65
CA VAL A 35 1.84 5.92 0.76
C VAL A 35 0.84 7.04 0.48
N GLN A 36 0.00 6.83 -0.53
CA GLN A 36 -0.98 7.83 -0.96
C GLN A 36 -2.28 7.15 -1.42
N PRO A 37 -3.43 7.85 -1.41
CA PRO A 37 -4.63 7.30 -2.02
C PRO A 37 -4.51 7.33 -3.56
N VAL A 38 -5.04 6.31 -4.23
CA VAL A 38 -5.22 6.29 -5.69
C VAL A 38 -6.39 7.23 -6.00
N GLY A 39 -6.08 8.53 -6.13
CA GLY A 39 -7.04 9.62 -6.33
C GLY A 39 -7.34 10.42 -5.06
N GLY A 40 -8.05 11.55 -5.19
CA GLY A 40 -8.31 12.49 -4.08
C GLY A 40 -9.24 11.98 -2.97
N ALA A 41 -9.66 10.72 -2.99
CA ALA A 41 -10.58 10.12 -2.03
C ALA A 41 -9.82 9.23 -1.04
N ASN A 42 -9.62 9.74 0.18
CA ASN A 42 -9.31 9.06 1.46
C ASN A 42 -8.50 7.74 1.48
N THR A 43 -7.40 7.75 2.23
CA THR A 43 -6.44 6.66 2.49
C THR A 43 -6.96 5.48 3.33
N SER A 44 -8.27 5.22 3.35
CA SER A 44 -8.85 4.20 4.23
C SER A 44 -8.92 2.80 3.60
N GLY A 45 -8.66 2.67 2.28
CA GLY A 45 -8.79 1.40 1.57
C GLY A 45 -10.26 1.01 1.38
N THR A 46 -10.54 0.21 0.36
CA THR A 46 -11.89 -0.23 -0.04
C THR A 46 -12.45 -1.41 0.74
N ARG A 47 -11.65 -2.04 1.61
CA ARG A 47 -12.06 -3.21 2.41
C ARG A 47 -11.66 -3.09 3.89
N PRO A 48 -12.56 -3.42 4.84
CA PRO A 48 -12.20 -3.52 6.25
C PRO A 48 -11.21 -4.67 6.46
N ALA A 49 -10.18 -4.46 7.28
CA ALA A 49 -9.16 -5.45 7.61
C ALA A 49 -8.98 -5.51 9.14
N GLY A 50 -9.04 -6.72 9.71
CA GLY A 50 -8.87 -6.93 11.16
C GLY A 50 -10.14 -6.72 12.00
N PRO A 51 -10.05 -6.71 13.35
CA PRO A 51 -11.19 -6.73 14.28
C PRO A 51 -12.19 -5.56 14.15
N ASP A 52 -11.90 -4.57 13.29
CA ASP A 52 -12.82 -3.51 12.83
C ASP A 52 -14.08 -4.00 12.12
N ALA A 53 -14.19 -5.30 11.78
CA ALA A 53 -15.44 -5.89 11.29
C ALA A 53 -16.60 -5.83 12.32
N LYS A 54 -16.34 -5.43 13.57
CA LYS A 54 -17.34 -5.22 14.62
C LYS A 54 -17.66 -3.75 14.94
N ALA A 55 -17.28 -2.80 14.10
CA ALA A 55 -17.78 -1.43 14.25
C ALA A 55 -19.22 -1.34 13.72
N ALA A 56 -20.13 -0.84 14.55
CA ALA A 56 -21.53 -0.57 14.17
C ALA A 56 -21.60 0.27 12.88
N PRO A 57 -22.65 0.14 12.05
CA PRO A 57 -22.79 0.95 10.85
C PRO A 57 -22.73 2.43 11.24
N ALA A 58 -21.77 3.16 10.68
CA ALA A 58 -21.66 4.59 10.88
C ALA A 58 -22.96 5.27 10.39
N PRO A 59 -23.45 6.30 11.09
CA PRO A 59 -24.65 7.03 10.66
C PRO A 59 -24.46 7.61 9.26
N GLU A 60 -25.53 7.54 8.46
CA GLU A 60 -25.60 7.92 7.05
C GLU A 60 -24.96 9.29 6.80
N GLY A 61 -23.79 9.31 6.16
CA GLY A 61 -23.09 10.54 5.79
C GLY A 61 -21.56 10.51 5.92
N HIS A 62 -20.98 9.53 6.62
CA HIS A 62 -19.52 9.43 6.74
C HIS A 62 -18.91 8.59 5.60
N GLN A 63 -18.55 9.31 4.54
CA GLN A 63 -17.54 9.04 3.52
C GLN A 63 -17.24 7.56 3.24
N LYS A 64 -17.95 7.07 2.23
CA LYS A 64 -17.69 5.86 1.46
C LYS A 64 -16.16 5.64 1.29
N LEU A 65 -15.68 4.50 1.77
CA LEU A 65 -14.30 4.02 1.72
C LEU A 65 -13.89 3.71 0.26
N GLU A 66 -13.75 4.73 -0.60
CA GLU A 66 -13.75 4.55 -2.07
C GLU A 66 -12.37 4.56 -2.73
N GLY A 67 -11.27 4.68 -1.98
CA GLY A 67 -9.92 4.80 -2.55
C GLY A 67 -9.09 3.52 -2.41
N ARG A 68 -8.54 3.01 -3.52
CA ARG A 68 -7.35 2.13 -3.42
C ARG A 68 -6.20 2.94 -2.82
N ILE A 69 -5.25 2.29 -2.19
CA ILE A 69 -4.06 2.90 -1.61
C ILE A 69 -2.87 2.52 -2.47
N GLU A 70 -2.09 3.49 -2.91
CA GLU A 70 -0.84 3.30 -3.61
C GLU A 70 0.32 3.33 -2.62
N VAL A 71 1.22 2.34 -2.72
CA VAL A 71 2.54 2.35 -2.10
C VAL A 71 3.57 2.44 -3.22
N SER A 72 4.31 3.55 -3.27
CA SER A 72 5.39 3.78 -4.22
C SER A 72 6.72 3.59 -3.52
N VAL A 73 7.63 2.86 -4.14
CA VAL A 73 8.94 2.53 -3.58
C VAL A 73 9.99 2.95 -4.59
N ASP A 74 10.78 3.97 -4.24
CA ASP A 74 11.94 4.37 -5.02
C ASP A 74 13.12 3.49 -4.62
N PHE A 75 13.84 2.99 -5.62
CA PHE A 75 14.96 2.11 -5.38
C PHE A 75 16.09 2.35 -6.39
N HIS A 76 17.29 2.01 -5.93
CA HIS A 76 18.52 2.14 -6.70
C HIS A 76 19.16 0.76 -6.79
N GLY A 77 19.18 0.16 -7.98
CA GLY A 77 19.91 -1.10 -8.25
C GLY A 77 19.06 -2.24 -8.80
N ASP A 78 19.64 -3.44 -8.79
CA ASP A 78 19.24 -4.60 -9.60
C ASP A 78 18.25 -5.58 -8.95
N ALA A 79 17.61 -5.23 -7.83
CA ALA A 79 16.69 -6.14 -7.12
C ALA A 79 15.21 -5.69 -7.11
N PRO A 80 14.61 -5.28 -8.25
CA PRO A 80 13.19 -4.90 -8.31
C PRO A 80 12.26 -6.05 -7.94
N GLU A 81 12.66 -7.30 -8.19
CA GLU A 81 11.85 -8.50 -7.92
C GLU A 81 11.55 -8.66 -6.44
N LYS A 82 12.54 -8.40 -5.57
CA LYS A 82 12.38 -8.52 -4.11
C LYS A 82 11.34 -7.54 -3.57
N ILE A 83 11.37 -6.29 -4.07
CA ILE A 83 10.39 -5.26 -3.72
C ILE A 83 9.00 -5.64 -4.24
N ALA A 84 8.92 -6.13 -5.48
CA ALA A 84 7.66 -6.58 -6.06
C ALA A 84 7.04 -7.75 -5.28
N ASP A 85 7.85 -8.69 -4.80
CA ASP A 85 7.39 -9.82 -4.00
C ASP A 85 6.97 -9.41 -2.60
N ALA A 86 7.67 -8.47 -1.95
CA ALA A 86 7.25 -7.88 -0.69
C ALA A 86 5.86 -7.20 -0.81
N LEU A 87 5.64 -6.45 -1.89
CA LEU A 87 4.35 -5.80 -2.17
C LEU A 87 3.23 -6.83 -2.41
N LYS A 88 3.49 -7.88 -3.20
CA LYS A 88 2.52 -8.96 -3.44
C LYS A 88 2.21 -9.74 -2.16
N GLY A 89 3.22 -10.06 -1.36
CA GLY A 89 3.10 -10.77 -0.09
C GLY A 89 2.26 -10.00 0.93
N ALA A 90 2.33 -8.67 0.91
CA ALA A 90 1.50 -7.78 1.70
C ALA A 90 0.05 -7.60 1.17
N GLY A 91 -0.26 -8.15 -0.01
CA GLY A 91 -1.61 -8.20 -0.56
C GLY A 91 -1.91 -7.19 -1.68
N ALA A 92 -0.89 -6.65 -2.36
CA ALA A 92 -1.06 -5.78 -3.52
C ALA A 92 -1.92 -6.44 -4.61
N LYS A 93 -2.83 -5.66 -5.21
CA LYS A 93 -3.70 -6.08 -6.32
C LYS A 93 -3.01 -5.92 -7.66
N THR A 94 -2.21 -4.89 -7.77
CA THR A 94 -1.38 -4.61 -8.93
C THR A 94 0.00 -4.21 -8.44
N VAL A 95 1.02 -4.64 -9.18
CA VAL A 95 2.40 -4.20 -9.00
C VAL A 95 2.92 -3.81 -10.37
N ARG A 96 3.43 -2.58 -10.51
CA ARG A 96 4.00 -2.06 -11.77
C ARG A 96 5.28 -1.29 -11.49
N THR A 97 6.20 -1.31 -12.44
CA THR A 97 7.43 -0.50 -12.41
C THR A 97 7.25 0.71 -13.32
N LYS A 98 7.73 1.88 -12.89
CA LYS A 98 7.76 3.13 -13.65
C LYS A 98 9.20 3.54 -13.92
#